data_AF-A0A183J7J1-F1
#
_entry.id   AF-A0A183J7J1-F1
#
_cell.length_a   1.000
_cell.length_b   1.000
_cell.length_c   1.000
_cell.angle_alpha   90.00
_cell.angle_beta   90.00
_cell.angle_gamma   90.00
#
_symmetry.space_group_name_H-M   'P 1'
#
loop_
_entity.id
_entity.type
_entity.pdbx_description
1 polymer ?
#
loop_
_entity_poly.entity_id
_entity_poly.type
_entity_poly.pdbx_seq_one_letter_code
_entity_poly.pdbx_strand_id
1 'polypeptide(L)'
;MRQRRQFKFHDKGEFENLANRLRAKTRLEKLQQEISQSAKKTGISSAVKLAMVAPQVAEAADAEVPGIEWWDSVILPGESYDVDVNAIKFDMINSLVEHPIQLKPPGEFHDKKFLKVYLTKKEQKKLRRQNRKEMQREKQEKIRLGLEPPPEPKVKISNLMRVLGSQAVQDPTKMEAHVREQMAKRLKKHEETNLARKLTPEQRAAKKARKLQEDTSGGVYVAVYRVTDLSHPAKKFKVEMNAKQIYLTGTVVLHKDINLIVVEGGK
;
A
#
# COMPACT_ATOMS: atom_id res chain seq x y z
N MET A 1 -40.98 72.28 4.85
CA MET A 1 -39.79 73.13 5.06
C MET A 1 -38.59 72.25 5.38
N ARG A 2 -37.51 72.29 4.58
CA ARG A 2 -36.26 71.56 4.87
C ARG A 2 -35.51 72.31 5.97
N GLN A 3 -35.20 71.64 7.09
CA GLN A 3 -34.37 72.22 8.16
C GLN A 3 -33.00 72.64 7.59
N ARG A 4 -32.58 73.88 7.89
CA ARG A 4 -31.24 74.38 7.56
C ARG A 4 -30.21 73.60 8.37
N ARG A 5 -29.23 73.00 7.69
CA ARG A 5 -28.06 72.38 8.33
C ARG A 5 -27.27 73.46 9.08
N GLN A 6 -27.09 73.27 10.39
CA GLN A 6 -26.24 74.13 11.21
C GLN A 6 -24.77 73.71 11.04
N PHE A 7 -23.85 74.66 11.17
CA PHE A 7 -22.42 74.38 11.19
C PHE A 7 -22.05 73.69 12.50
N LYS A 8 -21.48 72.50 12.42
CA LYS A 8 -20.91 71.78 13.57
C LYS A 8 -19.43 72.09 13.64
N PHE A 9 -19.06 73.00 14.55
CA PHE A 9 -17.67 73.31 14.81
C PHE A 9 -17.04 72.19 15.65
N HIS A 10 -15.81 71.84 15.31
CA HIS A 10 -15.00 70.84 15.99
C HIS A 10 -13.85 71.52 16.71
N ASP A 11 -13.42 70.95 17.84
CA ASP A 11 -12.36 71.53 18.64
C ASP A 11 -11.02 71.48 17.88
N LYS A 12 -10.21 72.52 18.08
CA LYS A 12 -8.90 72.64 17.43
C LYS A 12 -8.04 71.42 17.79
N GLY A 13 -7.62 70.67 16.78
CA GLY A 13 -6.75 69.49 16.92
C GLY A 13 -7.47 68.13 16.89
N GLU A 14 -8.81 68.07 16.91
CA GLU A 14 -9.56 66.80 16.83
C GLU A 14 -9.23 66.03 15.55
N PHE A 15 -9.26 66.72 14.41
CA PHE A 15 -8.92 66.13 13.11
C PHE A 15 -7.42 65.91 12.92
N GLU A 16 -6.56 66.68 13.59
CA GLU A 16 -5.11 66.44 13.57
C GLU A 16 -4.77 65.14 14.29
N ASN A 17 -5.41 64.88 15.44
CA ASN A 17 -5.28 63.63 16.18
C ASN A 17 -5.85 62.44 15.41
N LEU A 18 -7.02 62.61 14.78
CA LEU A 18 -7.60 61.59 13.91
C LEU A 18 -6.68 61.26 12.73
N ALA A 19 -6.12 62.29 12.07
CA ALA A 19 -5.19 62.12 10.97
C ALA A 19 -3.90 61.42 11.42
N ASN A 20 -3.38 61.75 12.61
CA ASN A 20 -2.19 61.11 13.17
C ASN A 20 -2.45 59.64 13.51
N ARG A 21 -3.61 59.29 14.07
CA ARG A 21 -4.04 57.90 14.28
C ARG A 21 -4.17 57.15 12.96
N LEU A 22 -4.78 57.78 11.95
CA LEU A 22 -4.91 57.17 10.63
C LEU A 22 -3.54 56.88 10.01
N ARG A 23 -2.63 57.86 10.03
CA ARG A 23 -1.24 57.71 9.54
C ARG A 23 -0.49 56.63 10.31
N ALA A 24 -0.64 56.56 11.63
CA ALA A 24 -0.01 55.52 12.45
C ALA A 24 -0.53 54.13 12.07
N LYS A 25 -1.85 53.98 11.87
CA LYS A 25 -2.46 52.74 11.38
C LYS A 25 -1.92 52.35 10.00
N THR A 26 -1.85 53.30 9.05
CA THR A 26 -1.31 53.03 7.71
C THR A 26 0.18 52.66 7.75
N ARG A 27 0.97 53.26 8.66
CA ARG A 27 2.38 52.89 8.86
C ARG A 27 2.52 51.48 9.40
N LEU A 28 1.70 51.08 10.37
CA LEU A 28 1.70 49.72 10.91
C LEU A 28 1.30 48.70 9.84
N GLU A 29 0.28 49.00 9.03
CA GLU A 29 -0.12 48.14 7.90
C GLU A 29 0.99 48.01 6.85
N LYS A 30 1.69 49.10 6.51
CA LYS A 30 2.86 49.06 5.62
C LYS A 30 4.00 48.24 6.21
N LEU A 31 4.31 48.43 7.49
CA LEU A 31 5.35 47.66 8.19
C LEU A 31 5.01 46.17 8.19
N GLN A 32 3.74 45.82 8.46
CA GLN A 32 3.25 44.45 8.41
C GLN A 32 3.37 43.86 7.00
N GLN A 33 3.06 44.64 5.95
CA GLN A 33 3.25 44.24 4.56
C GLN A 33 4.74 44.03 4.23
N GLU A 34 5.62 44.93 4.65
CA GLU A 34 7.08 44.82 4.44
C GLU A 34 7.68 43.61 5.16
N ILE A 35 7.29 43.36 6.42
CA ILE A 35 7.67 42.15 7.16
C ILE A 35 7.17 40.91 6.43
N SER A 36 5.91 40.91 5.94
CA SER A 36 5.37 39.78 5.17
C SER A 36 6.10 39.54 3.85
N GLN A 37 6.55 40.60 3.16
CA GLN A 37 7.30 40.50 1.90
C GLN A 37 8.73 40.05 2.15
N SER A 38 9.38 40.57 3.19
CA SER A 38 10.73 40.16 3.60
C SER A 38 10.74 38.70 4.10
N ALA A 39 9.72 38.27 4.84
CA ALA A 39 9.55 36.87 5.23
C ALA A 39 9.30 35.94 4.03
N LYS A 40 8.59 36.40 2.99
CA LYS A 40 8.46 35.67 1.71
C LYS A 40 9.78 35.56 0.97
N LYS A 41 10.61 36.61 0.96
CA LYS A 41 11.93 36.63 0.30
C LYS A 41 12.97 35.76 1.00
N THR A 42 12.93 35.69 2.33
CA THR A 42 13.88 34.92 3.16
C THR A 42 13.47 33.45 3.36
N GLY A 43 12.31 33.03 2.85
CA GLY A 43 11.82 31.66 2.99
C GLY A 43 11.27 31.31 4.38
N ILE A 44 11.21 32.27 5.32
CA ILE A 44 10.69 32.09 6.70
C ILE A 44 9.16 32.30 6.78
N SER A 45 8.50 32.47 5.62
CA SER A 45 7.07 32.72 5.54
C SER A 45 6.19 31.65 6.20
N SER A 46 6.67 30.41 6.29
CA SER A 46 5.99 29.29 6.95
C SER A 46 5.99 29.40 8.47
N ALA A 47 7.08 29.84 9.10
CA ALA A 47 7.18 30.01 10.56
C ALA A 47 6.31 31.17 11.07
N VAL A 48 6.28 32.29 10.33
CA VAL A 48 5.41 33.44 10.66
C VAL A 48 3.94 33.08 10.46
N LYS A 49 3.60 32.33 9.40
CA LYS A 49 2.24 31.82 9.22
C LYS A 49 1.87 30.75 10.24
N LEU A 50 2.77 29.85 10.64
CA LEU A 50 2.52 28.88 11.71
C LEU A 50 2.31 29.58 13.05
N ALA A 51 3.02 30.67 13.33
CA ALA A 51 2.74 31.51 14.50
C ALA A 51 1.38 32.23 14.41
N MET A 52 0.87 32.48 13.19
CA MET A 52 -0.45 33.09 12.95
C MET A 52 -1.60 32.08 12.75
N VAL A 53 -1.29 30.81 12.41
CA VAL A 53 -2.22 29.71 12.04
C VAL A 53 -2.16 28.57 13.04
N ALA A 54 -1.23 28.60 14.01
CA ALA A 54 -1.41 27.87 15.24
C ALA A 54 -2.85 28.18 15.67
N PRO A 55 -3.74 27.17 15.70
CA PRO A 55 -5.08 27.41 16.16
C PRO A 55 -4.90 28.09 17.50
N GLN A 56 -5.75 29.07 17.77
CA GLN A 56 -5.94 29.50 19.12
C GLN A 56 -6.29 28.25 19.92
N VAL A 57 -5.29 27.59 20.50
CA VAL A 57 -5.48 26.65 21.61
C VAL A 57 -6.14 27.45 22.75
N ALA A 58 -6.12 28.79 22.68
CA ALA A 58 -6.98 29.67 23.45
C ALA A 58 -8.49 29.47 23.23
N GLU A 59 -9.00 29.12 22.04
CA GLU A 59 -10.46 28.85 21.87
C GLU A 59 -10.88 27.48 22.46
N ALA A 60 -9.95 26.53 22.60
CA ALA A 60 -10.15 25.33 23.41
C ALA A 60 -9.84 25.57 24.91
N ALA A 61 -9.22 26.70 25.25
CA ALA A 61 -9.02 27.14 26.63
C ALA A 61 -10.24 27.89 27.21
N ASP A 62 -11.21 28.25 26.36
CA ASP A 62 -12.51 28.81 26.78
C ASP A 62 -13.55 27.71 27.11
N ALA A 63 -13.21 26.42 26.90
CA ALA A 63 -13.90 25.37 27.63
C ALA A 63 -13.48 25.51 29.10
N GLU A 64 -14.39 25.97 29.97
CA GLU A 64 -14.16 25.98 31.42
C GLU A 64 -13.60 24.60 31.80
N VAL A 65 -12.35 24.60 32.25
CA VAL A 65 -11.69 23.38 32.74
C VAL A 65 -12.65 22.79 33.78
N PRO A 66 -13.21 21.59 33.53
CA PRO A 66 -14.17 21.01 34.46
C PRO A 66 -13.56 20.94 35.85
N GLY A 67 -14.33 21.34 36.87
CA GLY A 67 -13.87 21.31 38.26
C GLY A 67 -13.49 19.91 38.75
N ILE A 68 -13.96 18.87 38.05
CA ILE A 68 -13.66 17.45 38.28
C ILE A 68 -13.45 16.72 36.94
N GLU A 69 -12.48 15.81 36.89
CA GLU A 69 -12.27 14.93 35.74
C GLU A 69 -13.36 13.84 35.63
N TRP A 70 -13.68 13.43 34.40
CA TRP A 70 -14.83 12.55 34.10
C TRP A 70 -14.79 11.15 34.76
N TRP A 71 -13.62 10.67 35.19
CA TRP A 71 -13.48 9.40 35.89
C TRP A 71 -13.70 9.54 37.40
N ASP A 72 -13.44 10.73 37.96
CA ASP A 72 -13.69 11.07 39.37
C ASP A 72 -15.16 11.38 39.65
N SER A 73 -15.90 11.90 38.67
CA SER A 73 -17.33 12.25 38.82
C SER A 73 -18.23 11.06 39.14
N VAL A 74 -17.78 9.85 38.86
CA VAL A 74 -18.49 8.61 39.18
C VAL A 74 -18.33 8.23 40.66
N ILE A 75 -17.25 8.70 41.29
CA ILE A 75 -16.87 8.36 42.66
C ILE A 75 -17.23 9.48 43.63
N LEU A 76 -17.04 10.73 43.20
CA LEU A 76 -17.25 11.92 44.03
C LEU A 76 -18.70 12.41 43.92
N PRO A 77 -19.38 12.74 45.04
CA PRO A 77 -20.77 13.18 45.05
C PRO A 77 -20.96 14.67 44.68
N GLY A 78 -19.91 15.39 44.26
CA GLY A 78 -19.91 16.84 44.01
C GLY A 78 -19.32 17.23 42.66
N GLU A 79 -19.30 18.54 42.35
CA GLU A 79 -18.76 19.13 41.11
C GLU A 79 -17.35 19.74 41.29
N SER A 80 -16.80 19.69 42.51
CA SER A 80 -15.44 20.11 42.85
C SER A 80 -14.72 19.09 43.74
N TYR A 81 -13.38 19.12 43.72
CA TYR A 81 -12.52 18.29 44.58
C TYR A 81 -12.54 18.68 46.07
N ASP A 82 -13.29 19.73 46.46
CA ASP A 82 -13.39 20.22 47.84
C ASP A 82 -14.46 19.44 48.61
N VAL A 83 -14.19 18.15 48.82
CA VAL A 83 -15.08 17.20 49.51
C VAL A 83 -14.38 16.56 50.70
N ASP A 84 -15.09 16.46 51.83
CA ASP A 84 -14.58 15.83 53.05
C ASP A 84 -14.43 14.31 52.84
N VAL A 85 -13.18 13.86 52.79
CA VAL A 85 -12.78 12.47 52.53
C VAL A 85 -13.46 11.48 53.49
N ASN A 86 -13.74 11.89 54.74
CA ASN A 86 -14.37 11.03 55.74
C ASN A 86 -15.89 10.85 55.53
N ALA A 87 -16.51 11.72 54.74
CA ALA A 87 -17.93 11.66 54.41
C ALA A 87 -18.21 10.93 53.07
N ILE A 88 -17.16 10.56 52.33
CA ILE A 88 -17.29 9.87 51.03
C ILE A 88 -17.69 8.42 51.27
N LYS A 89 -18.87 8.05 50.77
CA LYS A 89 -19.31 6.66 50.69
C LYS A 89 -18.81 6.07 49.38
N PHE A 90 -17.78 5.25 49.43
CA PHE A 90 -17.25 4.55 48.28
C PHE A 90 -18.09 3.31 47.92
N ASP A 91 -19.38 3.51 47.62
CA ASP A 91 -20.34 2.41 47.37
C ASP A 91 -19.94 1.54 46.16
N MET A 92 -19.17 2.10 45.22
CA MET A 92 -18.65 1.39 44.04
C MET A 92 -17.27 0.72 44.29
N ILE A 93 -16.52 1.12 45.31
CA ILE A 93 -15.19 0.55 45.58
C ILE A 93 -15.34 -0.62 46.54
N ASN A 94 -15.03 -1.81 46.06
CA ASN A 94 -15.04 -3.04 46.85
C ASN A 94 -13.71 -3.79 46.66
N SER A 95 -13.53 -4.91 47.37
CA SER A 95 -12.33 -5.74 47.27
C SER A 95 -12.34 -6.69 46.05
N LEU A 96 -13.28 -6.54 45.11
CA LEU A 96 -13.37 -7.39 43.92
C LEU A 96 -12.48 -6.82 42.81
N VAL A 97 -11.75 -7.70 42.16
CA VAL A 97 -10.89 -7.35 41.02
C VAL A 97 -11.58 -7.80 39.74
N GLU A 98 -11.91 -6.84 38.88
CA GLU A 98 -12.44 -7.14 37.55
C GLU A 98 -11.33 -7.64 36.62
N HIS A 99 -11.66 -8.67 35.83
CA HIS A 99 -10.83 -9.11 34.72
C HIS A 99 -11.47 -8.55 33.44
N PRO A 100 -10.90 -7.48 32.84
CA PRO A 100 -11.50 -6.86 31.67
C PRO A 100 -11.55 -7.85 30.50
N ILE A 101 -12.48 -7.61 29.58
CA ILE A 101 -12.68 -8.48 28.42
C ILE A 101 -11.38 -8.59 27.64
N GLN A 102 -10.93 -9.82 27.43
CA GLN A 102 -9.77 -10.09 26.59
C GLN A 102 -10.12 -9.82 25.12
N LEU A 103 -9.68 -8.68 24.61
CA LEU A 103 -9.77 -8.37 23.19
C LEU A 103 -8.68 -9.15 22.43
N LYS A 104 -9.03 -9.66 21.25
CA LYS A 104 -8.05 -10.25 20.35
C LYS A 104 -7.10 -9.17 19.82
N PRO A 105 -5.82 -9.48 19.59
CA PRO A 105 -4.89 -8.55 18.99
C PRO A 105 -5.41 -8.04 17.63
N PRO A 106 -5.40 -6.71 17.38
CA PRO A 106 -5.71 -6.19 16.06
C PRO A 106 -4.65 -6.67 15.07
N GLY A 107 -5.06 -7.33 13.98
CA GLY A 107 -4.14 -7.89 12.97
C GLY A 107 -3.77 -9.37 13.16
N GLU A 108 -4.40 -10.09 14.10
CA GLU A 108 -4.23 -11.54 14.20
C GLU A 108 -4.86 -12.23 12.98
N PHE A 109 -4.02 -12.63 12.03
CA PHE A 109 -4.43 -13.28 10.78
C PHE A 109 -5.21 -14.57 11.07
N HIS A 110 -6.44 -14.67 10.53
CA HIS A 110 -7.18 -15.93 10.49
C HIS A 110 -6.51 -17.00 9.58
N ASP A 111 -5.56 -16.57 8.75
CA ASP A 111 -4.78 -17.47 7.91
C ASP A 111 -3.69 -18.15 8.73
N LYS A 112 -3.94 -19.44 9.02
CA LYS A 112 -2.94 -20.36 9.54
C LYS A 112 -1.70 -20.28 8.66
N LYS A 113 -0.63 -19.65 9.16
CA LYS A 113 0.65 -19.57 8.45
C LYS A 113 1.17 -20.99 8.25
N PHE A 114 0.96 -21.56 7.07
CA PHE A 114 1.50 -22.87 6.74
C PHE A 114 3.02 -22.74 6.59
N LEU A 115 3.75 -23.54 7.37
CA LEU A 115 5.19 -23.63 7.22
C LEU A 115 5.52 -24.22 5.84
N LYS A 116 6.33 -23.49 5.06
CA LYS A 116 6.82 -23.99 3.77
C LYS A 116 7.71 -25.21 4.05
N VAL A 117 7.34 -26.35 3.47
CA VAL A 117 8.14 -27.57 3.58
C VAL A 117 9.28 -27.52 2.57
N TYR A 118 10.51 -27.60 3.06
CA TYR A 118 11.71 -27.68 2.24
C TYR A 118 12.25 -29.11 2.27
N LEU A 119 12.56 -29.63 1.08
CA LEU A 119 13.15 -30.96 0.92
C LEU A 119 14.65 -30.82 0.62
N THR A 120 15.44 -31.71 1.20
CA THR A 120 16.86 -31.87 0.85
C THR A 120 17.01 -32.35 -0.60
N LYS A 121 18.18 -32.13 -1.21
CA LYS A 121 18.46 -32.62 -2.57
C LYS A 121 18.32 -34.15 -2.70
N LYS A 122 18.64 -34.90 -1.63
CA LYS A 122 18.49 -36.36 -1.59
C LYS A 122 17.01 -36.78 -1.64
N GLU A 123 16.16 -36.11 -0.87
CA GLU A 123 14.72 -36.36 -0.86
C GLU A 123 14.06 -35.94 -2.18
N GLN A 124 14.42 -34.78 -2.73
CA GLN A 124 13.95 -34.36 -4.06
C GLN A 124 14.31 -35.40 -5.14
N LYS A 125 15.54 -35.95 -5.08
CA LYS A 125 15.97 -37.02 -5.99
C LYS A 125 15.23 -38.34 -5.73
N LYS A 126 14.87 -38.66 -4.48
CA LYS A 126 14.08 -39.84 -4.13
C LYS A 126 12.65 -39.72 -4.66
N LEU A 127 11.97 -38.62 -4.35
CA LEU A 127 10.60 -38.33 -4.81
C LEU A 127 10.51 -38.34 -6.34
N ARG A 128 11.43 -37.66 -7.04
CA ARG A 128 11.47 -37.68 -8.51
C ARG A 128 11.66 -39.08 -9.08
N ARG A 129 12.47 -39.93 -8.44
CA ARG A 129 12.69 -41.32 -8.89
C ARG A 129 11.46 -42.19 -8.67
N GLN A 130 10.81 -42.06 -7.51
CA GLN A 130 9.58 -42.78 -7.19
C GLN A 130 8.45 -42.40 -8.16
N ASN A 131 8.18 -41.09 -8.36
CA ASN A 131 7.15 -40.65 -9.30
C ASN A 131 7.42 -41.11 -10.73
N ARG A 132 8.69 -41.11 -11.19
CA ARG A 132 9.04 -41.65 -12.52
C ARG A 132 8.84 -43.15 -12.61
N LYS A 133 9.17 -43.90 -11.56
CA LYS A 133 8.98 -45.36 -11.50
C LYS A 133 7.49 -45.71 -11.53
N GLU A 134 6.68 -44.97 -10.78
CA GLU A 134 5.22 -45.12 -10.76
C GLU A 134 4.59 -44.80 -12.11
N MET A 135 4.90 -43.64 -12.70
CA MET A 135 4.42 -43.27 -14.05
C MET A 135 4.81 -44.30 -15.12
N GLN A 136 6.01 -44.88 -15.04
CA GLN A 136 6.45 -45.95 -15.95
C GLN A 136 5.70 -47.25 -15.71
N ARG A 137 5.48 -47.61 -14.44
CA ARG A 137 4.72 -48.81 -14.05
C ARG A 137 3.28 -48.70 -14.53
N GLU A 138 2.61 -47.57 -14.28
CA GLU A 138 1.25 -47.31 -14.73
C GLU A 138 1.13 -47.40 -16.26
N LYS A 139 2.10 -46.84 -16.98
CA LYS A 139 2.14 -46.95 -18.46
C LYS A 139 2.31 -48.41 -18.91
N GLN A 140 3.19 -49.18 -18.27
CA GLN A 140 3.38 -50.60 -18.60
C GLN A 140 2.12 -51.42 -18.29
N GLU A 141 1.44 -51.13 -17.18
CA GLU A 141 0.18 -51.76 -16.79
C GLU A 141 -0.93 -51.44 -17.80
N LYS A 142 -1.03 -50.19 -18.27
CA LYS A 142 -1.94 -49.79 -19.36
C LYS A 142 -1.68 -50.54 -20.67
N ILE A 143 -0.41 -50.71 -21.03
CA ILE A 143 -0.03 -51.51 -22.22
C ILE A 143 -0.38 -52.98 -22.02
N ARG A 144 -0.10 -53.54 -20.83
CA ARG A 144 -0.42 -54.94 -20.49
C ARG A 144 -1.92 -55.21 -20.53
N LEU A 145 -2.74 -54.24 -20.12
CA LEU A 145 -4.19 -54.32 -20.19
C LEU A 145 -4.74 -54.07 -21.61
N GLY A 146 -3.89 -53.64 -22.56
CA GLY A 146 -4.29 -53.34 -23.93
C GLY A 146 -4.98 -51.99 -24.14
N LEU A 147 -4.97 -51.10 -23.14
CA LEU A 147 -5.53 -49.75 -23.23
C LEU A 147 -4.68 -48.82 -24.10
N GLU A 148 -3.35 -49.01 -24.08
CA GLU A 148 -2.40 -48.25 -24.90
C GLU A 148 -1.57 -49.21 -25.75
N PRO A 149 -1.38 -48.93 -27.06
CA PRO A 149 -0.48 -49.72 -27.88
C PRO A 149 0.99 -49.49 -27.44
N PRO A 150 1.86 -50.50 -27.59
CA PRO A 150 3.29 -50.35 -27.33
C PRO A 150 3.87 -49.17 -28.15
N PRO A 151 4.70 -48.31 -27.55
CA PRO A 151 5.25 -47.17 -28.25
C PRO A 151 6.22 -47.62 -29.36
N GLU A 152 6.08 -47.03 -30.54
CA GLU A 152 6.99 -47.27 -31.67
C GLU A 152 8.45 -46.93 -31.35
N PRO A 153 9.43 -47.63 -31.97
CA PRO A 153 10.85 -47.38 -31.73
C PRO A 153 11.26 -45.96 -32.13
N LYS A 154 12.07 -45.33 -31.29
CA LYS A 154 12.52 -43.95 -31.52
C LYS A 154 13.63 -43.91 -32.58
N VAL A 155 13.27 -43.73 -33.85
CA VAL A 155 14.25 -43.60 -34.94
C VAL A 155 14.83 -42.18 -35.00
N LYS A 156 16.10 -42.06 -35.38
CA LYS A 156 16.80 -40.80 -35.71
C LYS A 156 17.50 -41.01 -37.05
N ILE A 157 17.78 -39.95 -37.79
CA ILE A 157 18.56 -40.04 -39.05
C ILE A 157 19.90 -40.75 -38.81
N SER A 158 20.59 -40.43 -37.69
CA SER A 158 21.83 -41.10 -37.27
C SER A 158 21.70 -42.61 -37.02
N ASN A 159 20.50 -43.07 -36.64
CA ASN A 159 20.24 -44.47 -36.27
C ASN A 159 19.44 -45.21 -37.35
N LEU A 160 19.15 -44.56 -38.48
CA LEU A 160 18.28 -45.06 -39.54
C LEU A 160 18.78 -46.42 -40.06
N MET A 161 20.05 -46.49 -40.47
CA MET A 161 20.66 -47.70 -41.03
C MET A 161 20.76 -48.84 -40.01
N ARG A 162 20.90 -48.52 -38.71
CA ARG A 162 20.98 -49.54 -37.66
C ARG A 162 19.61 -50.14 -37.31
N VAL A 163 18.54 -49.36 -37.39
CA VAL A 163 17.19 -49.77 -36.94
C VAL A 163 16.35 -50.31 -38.10
N LEU A 164 16.48 -49.72 -39.29
CA LEU A 164 15.66 -50.02 -40.46
C LEU A 164 16.52 -50.46 -41.65
N GLY A 165 17.72 -51.00 -41.42
CA GLY A 165 18.72 -51.28 -42.46
C GLY A 165 18.20 -52.10 -43.65
N SER A 166 17.43 -53.16 -43.42
CA SER A 166 16.87 -53.99 -44.51
C SER A 166 15.87 -53.23 -45.39
N GLN A 167 15.06 -52.35 -44.80
CA GLN A 167 14.07 -51.53 -45.51
C GLN A 167 14.67 -50.24 -46.10
N ALA A 168 15.69 -49.69 -45.44
CA ALA A 168 16.39 -48.49 -45.86
C ALA A 168 17.36 -48.73 -47.02
N VAL A 169 17.83 -49.97 -47.20
CA VAL A 169 18.60 -50.38 -48.40
C VAL A 169 17.70 -50.48 -49.64
N GLN A 170 16.42 -50.85 -49.47
CA GLN A 170 15.46 -50.92 -50.57
C GLN A 170 15.05 -49.53 -51.07
N ASP A 171 14.58 -48.66 -50.16
CA ASP A 171 14.12 -47.30 -50.49
C ASP A 171 14.69 -46.25 -49.51
N PRO A 172 15.92 -45.75 -49.72
CA PRO A 172 16.57 -44.84 -48.76
C PRO A 172 15.81 -43.53 -48.57
N THR A 173 15.30 -42.94 -49.65
CA THR A 173 14.59 -41.64 -49.62
C THR A 173 13.27 -41.72 -48.86
N LYS A 174 12.50 -42.81 -49.06
CA LYS A 174 11.21 -43.02 -48.38
C LYS A 174 11.40 -43.20 -46.88
N MET A 175 12.42 -43.97 -46.49
CA MET A 175 12.72 -44.22 -45.09
C MET A 175 13.29 -42.98 -44.39
N GLU A 176 14.11 -42.19 -45.08
CA GLU A 176 14.56 -40.89 -44.58
C GLU A 176 13.37 -39.93 -44.37
N ALA A 177 12.46 -39.84 -45.34
CA ALA A 177 11.26 -39.00 -45.26
C ALA A 177 10.37 -39.40 -44.07
N HIS A 178 10.11 -40.70 -43.90
CA HIS A 178 9.33 -41.21 -42.76
C HIS A 178 9.99 -40.90 -41.40
N VAL A 179 11.32 -41.05 -41.29
CA VAL A 179 12.03 -40.70 -40.05
C VAL A 179 12.06 -39.18 -39.80
N ARG A 180 12.17 -38.37 -40.86
CA ARG A 180 12.06 -36.90 -40.78
C ARG A 180 10.64 -36.50 -40.33
N GLU A 181 9.61 -37.16 -40.83
CA GLU A 181 8.22 -36.97 -40.39
C GLU A 181 8.03 -37.37 -38.92
N GLN A 182 8.55 -38.52 -38.48
CA GLN A 182 8.52 -38.91 -37.06
C GLN A 182 9.30 -37.93 -36.16
N MET A 183 10.42 -37.37 -36.65
CA MET A 183 11.15 -36.30 -35.96
C MET A 183 10.30 -35.03 -35.86
N ALA A 184 9.70 -34.59 -36.96
CA ALA A 184 8.82 -33.44 -37.01
C ALA A 184 7.59 -33.61 -36.11
N LYS A 185 6.95 -34.78 -36.12
CA LYS A 185 5.81 -35.11 -35.24
C LYS A 185 6.18 -35.06 -33.76
N ARG A 186 7.39 -35.52 -33.40
CA ARG A 186 7.90 -35.41 -32.01
C ARG A 186 8.16 -33.97 -31.61
N LEU A 187 8.77 -33.18 -32.50
CA LEU A 187 9.01 -31.76 -32.25
C LEU A 187 7.68 -31.01 -32.10
N LYS A 188 6.75 -31.21 -33.03
CA LYS A 188 5.40 -30.65 -33.02
C LYS A 188 4.66 -31.02 -31.73
N LYS A 189 4.67 -32.29 -31.32
CA LYS A 189 4.06 -32.72 -30.05
C LYS A 189 4.72 -32.04 -28.83
N HIS A 190 6.03 -31.86 -28.84
CA HIS A 190 6.73 -31.13 -27.78
C HIS A 190 6.31 -29.65 -27.75
N GLU A 191 6.22 -29.00 -28.91
CA GLU A 191 5.77 -27.61 -29.02
C GLU A 191 4.30 -27.45 -28.62
N GLU A 192 3.41 -28.32 -29.10
CA GLU A 192 1.99 -28.37 -28.72
C GLU A 192 1.82 -28.55 -27.22
N THR A 193 2.56 -29.48 -26.60
CA THR A 193 2.49 -29.67 -25.14
C THR A 193 3.06 -28.48 -24.36
N ASN A 194 4.03 -27.74 -24.91
CA ASN A 194 4.52 -26.51 -24.31
C ASN A 194 3.53 -25.36 -24.47
N LEU A 195 2.90 -25.24 -25.64
CA LEU A 195 1.85 -24.26 -25.93
C LEU A 195 0.62 -24.50 -25.04
N ALA A 196 0.19 -25.75 -24.89
CA ALA A 196 -0.92 -26.11 -24.00
C ALA A 196 -0.62 -25.79 -22.52
N ARG A 197 0.64 -25.88 -22.08
CA ARG A 197 1.06 -25.48 -20.72
C ARG A 197 1.32 -23.98 -20.58
N LYS A 198 1.48 -23.24 -21.68
CA LYS A 198 1.81 -21.82 -21.65
C LYS A 198 0.58 -21.05 -21.20
N LEU A 199 0.72 -20.31 -20.10
CA LEU A 199 -0.37 -19.49 -19.59
C LEU A 199 -0.82 -18.47 -20.67
N THR A 200 -2.12 -18.35 -20.84
CA THR A 200 -2.72 -17.32 -21.69
C THR A 200 -2.30 -15.93 -21.18
N PRO A 201 -2.32 -14.88 -22.04
CA PRO A 201 -2.01 -13.52 -21.60
C PRO A 201 -2.84 -13.09 -20.39
N GLU A 202 -4.13 -13.43 -20.37
CA GLU A 202 -5.07 -13.16 -19.28
C GLU A 202 -4.68 -13.90 -17.99
N GLN A 203 -4.38 -15.21 -18.08
CA GLN A 203 -3.93 -15.99 -16.93
C GLN A 203 -2.59 -15.47 -16.37
N ARG A 204 -1.68 -15.00 -17.24
CA ARG A 204 -0.44 -14.36 -16.80
C ARG A 204 -0.71 -13.04 -16.09
N ALA A 205 -1.62 -12.22 -16.60
CA ALA A 205 -2.03 -10.97 -15.97
C ALA A 205 -2.68 -11.23 -14.60
N ALA A 206 -3.63 -12.16 -14.51
CA ALA A 206 -4.27 -12.54 -13.26
C ALA A 206 -3.27 -13.10 -12.23
N LYS A 207 -2.33 -13.96 -12.66
CA LYS A 207 -1.26 -14.48 -11.78
C LYS A 207 -0.32 -13.37 -11.31
N LYS A 208 -0.02 -12.37 -12.15
CA LYS A 208 0.79 -11.20 -11.78
C LYS A 208 0.02 -10.29 -10.82
N ALA A 209 -1.25 -10.02 -11.08
CA ALA A 209 -2.13 -9.24 -10.21
C ALA A 209 -2.21 -9.90 -8.82
N ARG A 210 -2.52 -11.20 -8.75
CA ARG A 210 -2.55 -11.94 -7.47
C ARG A 210 -1.20 -11.99 -6.75
N LYS A 211 -0.08 -11.93 -7.46
CA LYS A 211 1.25 -11.88 -6.83
C LYS A 211 1.51 -10.52 -6.18
N LEU A 212 1.00 -9.46 -6.81
CA LEU A 212 1.29 -8.08 -6.46
C LEU A 212 0.27 -7.49 -5.50
N GLN A 213 -0.96 -8.01 -5.54
CA GLN A 213 -1.96 -7.80 -4.52
C GLN A 213 -1.51 -8.52 -3.25
N GLU A 214 -0.94 -7.75 -2.35
CA GLU A 214 -0.52 -8.23 -1.05
C GLU A 214 -1.70 -8.24 -0.07
N ASP A 215 -1.64 -9.11 0.93
CA ASP A 215 -2.68 -9.19 1.93
C ASP A 215 -2.52 -8.04 2.93
N THR A 216 -3.31 -6.99 2.73
CA THR A 216 -3.43 -5.83 3.62
C THR A 216 -4.37 -6.09 4.81
N SER A 217 -4.98 -7.28 4.90
CA SER A 217 -6.01 -7.58 5.90
C SER A 217 -5.49 -7.61 7.34
N GLY A 218 -4.24 -8.02 7.56
CA GLY A 218 -3.64 -8.03 8.91
C GLY A 218 -2.94 -6.74 9.30
N GLY A 219 -2.94 -5.73 8.43
CA GLY A 219 -2.29 -4.45 8.65
C GLY A 219 -1.76 -3.83 7.36
N VAL A 220 -1.67 -2.51 7.34
CA VAL A 220 -1.17 -1.73 6.20
C VAL A 220 0.17 -1.11 6.60
N TYR A 221 1.17 -1.25 5.73
CA TYR A 221 2.44 -0.54 5.86
C TYR A 221 2.32 0.82 5.20
N VAL A 222 2.66 1.88 5.95
CA VAL A 222 2.60 3.26 5.47
C VAL A 222 4.02 3.81 5.37
N ALA A 223 4.37 4.34 4.20
CA ALA A 223 5.62 5.06 3.95
C ALA A 223 5.31 6.51 3.63
N VAL A 224 6.03 7.43 4.28
CA VAL A 224 5.90 8.87 4.06
C VAL A 224 7.23 9.41 3.55
N TYR A 225 7.21 10.02 2.37
CA TYR A 225 8.37 10.64 1.74
C TYR A 225 8.22 12.15 1.69
N ARG A 226 9.33 12.84 1.97
CA ARG A 226 9.47 14.29 1.79
C ARG A 226 10.29 14.57 0.54
N VAL A 227 9.74 15.32 -0.40
CA VAL A 227 10.41 15.73 -1.64
C VAL A 227 10.38 17.25 -1.76
N THR A 228 11.52 17.88 -1.98
CA THR A 228 11.62 19.35 -2.11
C THR A 228 10.87 19.85 -3.35
N ASP A 229 11.16 19.29 -4.51
CA ASP A 229 10.49 19.65 -5.76
C ASP A 229 9.99 18.41 -6.53
N LEU A 230 8.67 18.34 -6.74
CA LEU A 230 8.00 17.33 -7.54
C LEU A 230 7.31 17.96 -8.75
N SER A 231 7.74 19.12 -9.26
CA SER A 231 7.08 19.80 -10.37
C SER A 231 7.18 19.06 -11.70
N HIS A 232 8.25 18.28 -11.90
CA HIS A 232 8.53 17.59 -13.16
C HIS A 232 7.44 16.55 -13.52
N PRO A 233 6.72 16.69 -14.66
CA PRO A 233 5.59 15.83 -15.01
C PRO A 233 5.93 14.33 -15.08
N ALA A 234 7.07 13.97 -15.65
CA ALA A 234 7.48 12.56 -15.74
C ALA A 234 7.74 11.91 -14.36
N LYS A 235 8.17 12.68 -13.35
CA LYS A 235 8.38 12.16 -11.99
C LYS A 235 7.03 11.94 -11.29
N LYS A 236 6.09 12.89 -11.42
CA LYS A 236 4.71 12.73 -10.95
C LYS A 236 4.05 11.48 -11.55
N PHE A 237 4.15 11.33 -12.88
CA PHE A 237 3.62 10.17 -13.59
C PHE A 237 4.21 8.85 -13.09
N LYS A 238 5.53 8.80 -12.84
CA LYS A 238 6.18 7.60 -12.28
C LYS A 238 5.65 7.26 -10.90
N VAL A 239 5.51 8.25 -10.01
CA VAL A 239 4.95 8.03 -8.67
C VAL A 239 3.52 7.48 -8.76
N GLU A 240 2.68 8.13 -9.56
CA GLU A 240 1.27 7.74 -9.72
C GLU A 240 1.11 6.36 -10.37
N MET A 241 1.80 6.10 -11.48
CA MET A 241 1.69 4.84 -12.20
C MET A 241 2.31 3.68 -11.43
N ASN A 242 3.43 3.88 -10.74
CA ASN A 242 4.03 2.82 -9.94
C ASN A 242 3.14 2.46 -8.75
N ALA A 243 2.54 3.45 -8.08
CA ALA A 243 1.58 3.20 -7.02
C ALA A 243 0.38 2.36 -7.53
N LYS A 244 -0.21 2.76 -8.66
CA LYS A 244 -1.30 2.00 -9.31
C LYS A 244 -0.89 0.59 -9.73
N GLN A 245 0.30 0.45 -10.34
CA GLN A 245 0.78 -0.84 -10.81
C GLN A 245 1.02 -1.83 -9.67
N ILE A 246 1.52 -1.35 -8.53
CA ILE A 246 1.87 -2.16 -7.35
C ILE A 246 0.68 -2.30 -6.37
N TYR A 247 -0.49 -1.78 -6.72
CA TYR A 247 -1.68 -1.76 -5.85
C TYR A 247 -1.44 -1.06 -4.50
N LEU A 248 -0.63 -0.01 -4.52
CA LEU A 248 -0.45 0.87 -3.37
C LEU A 248 -1.49 1.98 -3.40
N THR A 249 -2.04 2.32 -2.24
CA THR A 249 -2.93 3.46 -2.04
C THR A 249 -2.17 4.60 -1.36
N GLY A 250 -2.81 5.76 -1.21
CA GLY A 250 -2.21 6.92 -0.57
C GLY A 250 -2.47 8.23 -1.32
N THR A 251 -1.67 9.25 -1.01
CA THR A 251 -1.88 10.61 -1.51
C THR A 251 -0.56 11.37 -1.70
N VAL A 252 -0.58 12.33 -2.62
CA VAL A 252 0.53 13.26 -2.85
C VAL A 252 0.05 14.67 -2.58
N VAL A 253 0.59 15.30 -1.54
CA VAL A 253 0.33 16.70 -1.20
C VAL A 253 1.43 17.55 -1.82
N LEU A 254 1.05 18.47 -2.70
CA LEU A 254 1.97 19.39 -3.35
C LEU A 254 2.01 20.73 -2.61
N HIS A 255 3.21 21.18 -2.24
CA HIS A 255 3.45 22.48 -1.65
C HIS A 255 4.68 23.13 -2.29
N LYS A 256 4.82 24.45 -2.16
CA LYS A 256 5.90 25.20 -2.82
C LYS A 256 7.30 24.75 -2.38
N ASP A 257 7.47 24.42 -1.11
CA ASP A 257 8.77 24.10 -0.53
C ASP A 257 8.92 22.62 -0.13
N ILE A 258 7.81 21.95 0.19
CA ILE A 258 7.80 20.57 0.70
C ILE A 258 6.62 19.79 0.13
N ASN A 259 6.90 18.85 -0.76
CA ASN A 259 5.93 17.88 -1.24
C ASN A 259 5.96 16.64 -0.34
N LEU A 260 4.78 16.14 0.04
CA LEU A 260 4.63 14.93 0.85
C LEU A 260 3.98 13.84 0.01
N ILE A 261 4.60 12.67 -0.01
CA ILE A 261 4.07 11.49 -0.69
C ILE A 261 3.80 10.46 0.41
N VAL A 262 2.53 10.17 0.65
CA VAL A 262 2.07 9.12 1.57
C VAL A 262 1.66 7.94 0.71
N VAL A 263 2.23 6.78 0.97
CA VAL A 263 1.91 5.54 0.28
C VAL A 263 1.61 4.49 1.33
N GLU A 264 0.55 3.74 1.14
CA GLU A 264 0.13 2.67 2.03
C GLU A 264 -0.14 1.39 1.21
N GLY A 265 0.20 0.23 1.77
CA GLY A 265 -0.01 -1.04 1.10
C GLY A 265 0.59 -2.20 1.88
N GLY A 266 0.88 -3.30 1.19
CA GLY A 266 1.68 -4.38 1.77
C GLY A 266 3.17 -4.02 1.89
N LYS A 267 3.99 -4.99 2.29
CA LYS A 267 5.40 -4.78 2.68
C LYS A 267 6.38 -5.02 1.54
#